data_AF-A0A7G8ECH8-F1
#
_entry.id   AF-A0A7G8ECH8-F1
#
_cell.length_a   1.000
_cell.length_b   1.000
_cell.length_c   1.000
_cell.angle_alpha   90.00
_cell.angle_beta   90.00
_cell.angle_gamma   90.00
#
_symmetry.space_group_name_H-M   'P 1'
#
loop_
_entity.id
_entity.type
_entity.pdbx_description
1 polymer ?
#
loop_
_entity_poly.entity_id
_entity_poly.type
_entity_poly.pdbx_seq_one_letter_code
_entity_poly.pdbx_strand_id
1 'polypeptide(L)'
;MPRKRRKLSKEMEAEIKAAQKKVEFISAMIRDIREEDIQNEYAEAFSRVHVASAHLTKLYDSEGVTEESEGTLALYKGLLSQFEEDYEL
;
A
#
# COMPACT_ATOMS: atom_id res chain seq x y z
N MET A 1 -21.74 -20.41 -0.27
CA MET A 1 -22.58 -19.22 0.06
C MET A 1 -21.75 -17.99 -0.24
N PRO A 2 -22.16 -17.08 -1.15
CA PRO A 2 -21.41 -15.84 -1.35
C PRO A 2 -21.53 -15.02 -0.06
N ARG A 3 -20.42 -14.82 0.65
CA ARG A 3 -20.41 -13.99 1.85
C ARG A 3 -20.93 -12.61 1.49
N LYS A 4 -21.88 -12.10 2.27
CA LYS A 4 -22.50 -10.77 2.08
C LYS A 4 -21.38 -9.73 1.99
N ARG A 5 -21.15 -9.16 0.79
CA ARG A 5 -20.23 -8.04 0.54
C ARG A 5 -20.62 -6.89 1.48
N ARG A 6 -19.84 -6.66 2.54
CA ARG A 6 -20.00 -5.48 3.40
C ARG A 6 -19.27 -4.35 2.70
N LYS A 7 -20.00 -3.62 1.85
CA LYS A 7 -19.46 -2.50 1.05
C LYS A 7 -18.88 -1.33 1.85
N LEU A 8 -19.01 -1.31 3.18
CA LEU A 8 -18.77 -0.10 3.97
C LEU A 8 -18.11 -0.46 5.30
N SER A 9 -16.78 -0.28 5.37
CA SER A 9 -16.05 -0.13 6.63
C SER A 9 -15.33 1.21 6.62
N LYS A 10 -15.78 2.12 7.49
CA LYS A 10 -15.14 3.44 7.66
C LYS A 10 -13.69 3.32 8.11
N GLU A 11 -13.37 2.27 8.87
CA GLU A 11 -12.03 1.98 9.33
C GLU A 11 -11.12 1.59 8.16
N MET A 12 -11.57 0.65 7.32
CA MET A 12 -10.80 0.24 6.15
C MET A 12 -10.65 1.38 5.13
N GLU A 13 -11.68 2.21 4.94
CA GLU A 13 -11.57 3.42 4.12
C GLU A 13 -10.54 4.41 4.64
N ALA A 14 -10.45 4.58 5.96
CA ALA A 14 -9.44 5.44 6.56
C ALA A 14 -8.02 4.87 6.36
N GLU A 15 -7.86 3.56 6.53
CA GLU A 15 -6.62 2.84 6.29
C GLU A 15 -6.16 2.94 4.82
N ILE A 16 -7.07 2.73 3.86
CA ILE A 16 -6.76 2.87 2.43
C ILE A 16 -6.34 4.30 2.09
N LYS A 17 -7.05 5.31 2.62
CA LYS A 17 -6.68 6.72 2.42
C LYS A 17 -5.32 7.06 3.03
N ALA A 18 -5.03 6.53 4.22
CA ALA A 18 -3.73 6.70 4.85
C ALA A 18 -2.63 6.03 4.01
N ALA A 19 -2.90 4.81 3.53
CA ALA A 19 -1.98 4.05 2.69
C ALA A 19 -1.65 4.79 1.38
N GLN A 20 -2.66 5.35 0.71
CA GLN A 20 -2.47 6.15 -0.50
C GLN A 20 -1.57 7.36 -0.24
N LYS A 21 -1.85 8.14 0.81
CA LYS A 21 -1.03 9.31 1.18
C LYS A 21 0.41 8.93 1.53
N LYS A 22 0.60 7.84 2.27
CA LYS A 22 1.92 7.36 2.66
C LYS A 22 2.71 6.90 1.43
N VAL A 23 2.06 6.19 0.50
CA VAL A 23 2.65 5.77 -0.77
C VAL A 23 3.03 6.96 -1.64
N GLU A 24 2.15 7.97 -1.76
CA GLU A 24 2.45 9.20 -2.48
C GLU A 24 3.65 9.94 -1.88
N PHE A 25 3.70 10.03 -0.55
CA PHE A 25 4.79 10.69 0.17
C PHE A 25 6.13 9.99 -0.05
N ILE A 26 6.22 8.68 0.18
CA ILE A 26 7.47 7.92 -0.06
C ILE A 26 7.86 7.99 -1.54
N SER A 27 6.89 7.87 -2.45
CA SER A 27 7.18 7.98 -3.89
C SER A 27 7.77 9.35 -4.24
N ALA A 28 7.32 10.43 -3.59
CA ALA A 28 7.90 11.76 -3.76
C ALA A 28 9.31 11.85 -3.19
N MET A 29 9.57 11.26 -2.01
CA MET A 29 10.91 11.20 -1.42
C MET A 29 11.90 10.46 -2.33
N ILE A 30 11.51 9.30 -2.86
CA ILE A 30 12.35 8.53 -3.79
C ILE A 30 12.66 9.35 -5.05
N ARG A 31 11.67 10.05 -5.60
CA ARG A 31 11.85 10.94 -6.76
C ARG A 31 12.78 12.13 -6.50
N ASP A 32 12.92 12.55 -5.25
CA ASP A 32 13.81 13.66 -4.86
C ASP A 32 15.28 13.23 -4.68
N ILE A 33 15.55 11.93 -4.64
CA ILE A 33 16.91 11.38 -4.64
C ILE A 33 17.62 11.75 -5.95
N ARG A 34 18.78 12.42 -5.84
CA ARG A 34 19.55 12.92 -6.99
C ARG A 34 20.46 11.86 -7.63
N GLU A 35 20.90 10.89 -6.85
CA GLU A 35 21.77 9.81 -7.30
C GLU A 35 20.92 8.71 -7.93
N GLU A 36 21.06 8.54 -9.25
CA GLU A 36 20.18 7.68 -10.06
C GLU A 36 20.21 6.21 -9.61
N ASP A 37 21.39 5.68 -9.28
CA ASP A 37 21.54 4.30 -8.82
C ASP A 37 20.80 4.07 -7.50
N ILE A 38 20.94 5.01 -6.54
CA ILE A 38 20.23 4.95 -5.25
C ILE A 38 18.72 5.13 -5.46
N GLN A 39 18.31 6.08 -6.30
CA GLN A 39 16.89 6.28 -6.62
C GLN A 39 16.27 5.01 -7.19
N ASN A 40 16.94 4.35 -8.13
CA ASN A 40 16.46 3.14 -8.77
C ASN A 40 16.34 1.98 -7.77
N GLU A 41 17.33 1.81 -6.88
CA GLU A 41 17.28 0.80 -5.82
C GLU A 41 16.06 0.99 -4.91
N TYR A 42 15.85 2.21 -4.41
CA TYR A 42 14.69 2.53 -3.58
C TYR A 42 13.36 2.33 -4.33
N ALA A 43 13.30 2.75 -5.60
CA ALA A 43 12.10 2.60 -6.43
C ALA A 43 11.76 1.11 -6.67
N GLU A 44 12.78 0.28 -6.92
CA GLU A 44 12.61 -1.16 -7.11
C GLU A 44 12.13 -1.83 -5.83
N ALA A 45 12.76 -1.54 -4.69
CA ALA A 45 12.35 -2.08 -3.40
C ALA A 45 10.93 -1.64 -3.00
N PHE A 46 10.59 -0.37 -3.25
CA PHE A 46 9.27 0.18 -2.92
C PHE A 46 8.14 -0.29 -3.84
N SER A 47 8.47 -0.82 -5.03
CA SER A 47 7.49 -1.21 -6.05
C SER A 47 6.41 -2.15 -5.52
N ARG A 48 6.78 -3.10 -4.65
CA ARG A 48 5.84 -4.08 -4.05
C ARG A 48 4.84 -3.41 -3.09
N VAL A 49 5.30 -2.44 -2.31
CA VAL A 49 4.44 -1.64 -1.41
C VAL A 49 3.41 -0.85 -2.24
N HIS A 50 3.88 -0.17 -3.29
CA HIS A 50 3.02 0.60 -4.18
C HIS A 50 1.96 -0.29 -4.85
N VAL A 51 2.36 -1.45 -5.40
CA VAL A 51 1.44 -2.40 -6.04
C VAL A 51 0.39 -2.94 -5.05
N ALA A 52 0.79 -3.31 -3.83
CA ALA A 52 -0.14 -3.79 -2.81
C ALA A 52 -1.20 -2.74 -2.42
N SER A 53 -0.78 -1.48 -2.24
CA SER A 53 -1.69 -0.36 -1.94
C SER A 53 -2.68 -0.08 -3.09
N ALA A 54 -2.19 -0.09 -4.33
CA ALA A 54 -3.03 0.10 -5.51
C ALA A 54 -4.01 -1.06 -5.70
N HIS A 55 -3.59 -2.30 -5.43
CA HIS A 55 -4.46 -3.48 -5.49
C HIS A 55 -5.54 -3.43 -4.41
N LEU A 56 -5.18 -3.08 -3.17
CA LEU A 56 -6.11 -2.91 -2.06
C LEU A 56 -7.22 -1.91 -2.40
N THR A 57 -6.84 -0.74 -2.93
CA THR A 57 -7.80 0.29 -3.35
C THR A 57 -8.78 -0.28 -4.37
N LYS A 58 -8.28 -0.91 -5.44
CA LYS A 58 -9.11 -1.49 -6.50
C LYS A 58 -10.06 -2.56 -5.95
N LEU A 59 -9.55 -3.45 -5.10
CA LEU A 59 -10.31 -4.55 -4.52
C LEU A 59 -11.42 -4.04 -3.60
N TYR A 60 -11.13 -3.03 -2.78
CA TYR A 60 -12.14 -2.40 -1.93
C TYR A 60 -13.21 -1.68 -2.75
N ASP A 61 -12.83 -0.94 -3.80
CA ASP A 61 -13.78 -0.25 -4.66
C ASP A 61 -14.70 -1.22 -5.42
N SER A 62 -14.19 -2.39 -5.83
CA SER A 62 -14.97 -3.39 -6.55
C SER A 62 -15.83 -4.27 -5.64
N GLU A 63 -15.31 -4.69 -4.49
CA GLU A 63 -15.90 -5.76 -3.68
C GLU A 63 -16.20 -5.36 -2.22
N GLY A 64 -15.66 -4.25 -1.75
CA GLY A 64 -15.74 -3.80 -0.36
C GLY A 64 -14.87 -4.63 0.56
N VAL A 65 -15.32 -4.84 1.80
CA VAL A 65 -14.61 -5.65 2.78
C VAL A 65 -14.82 -7.15 2.49
N THR A 66 -13.72 -7.81 2.15
CA THR A 66 -13.58 -9.26 1.93
C THR A 66 -12.33 -9.78 2.65
N GLU A 67 -12.23 -11.11 2.83
CA GLU A 67 -11.00 -11.74 3.37
C GLU A 67 -9.77 -11.36 2.53
N GLU A 68 -9.94 -11.21 1.22
CA GLU A 68 -8.88 -10.81 0.30
C GLU A 68 -8.47 -9.35 0.53
N SER A 69 -9.42 -8.44 0.74
CA SER A 69 -9.09 -7.03 1.05
C SER A 69 -8.40 -6.90 2.41
N GLU A 70 -8.82 -7.68 3.41
CA GLU A 70 -8.20 -7.70 4.73
C GLU A 70 -6.78 -8.29 4.66
N GLY A 71 -6.60 -9.38 3.92
CA GLY A 71 -5.30 -9.97 3.65
C GLY A 71 -4.38 -9.04 2.87
N THR A 72 -4.90 -8.31 1.89
CA THR A 72 -4.13 -7.34 1.10
C THR A 72 -3.72 -6.14 1.96
N LEU A 73 -4.57 -5.67 2.87
CA LEU A 73 -4.21 -4.62 3.84
C LEU A 73 -3.09 -5.09 4.78
N ALA A 74 -3.17 -6.31 5.30
CA ALA A 74 -2.12 -6.88 6.13
C ALA A 74 -0.79 -7.03 5.36
N LEU A 75 -0.86 -7.50 4.10
CA LEU A 75 0.29 -7.59 3.22
C LEU A 75 0.94 -6.23 2.98
N TYR A 76 0.14 -5.20 2.64
CA TYR A 76 0.62 -3.84 2.47
C TYR A 76 1.34 -3.33 3.71
N LYS A 77 0.75 -3.51 4.91
CA LYS A 77 1.35 -3.07 6.17
C LYS A 77 2.68 -3.78 6.44
N GLY A 78 2.75 -5.10 6.20
CA GLY A 78 3.99 -5.86 6.35
C GLY A 78 5.08 -5.43 5.38
N LEU A 79 4.74 -5.24 4.10
CA LEU A 79 5.69 -4.75 3.09
C LEU A 79 6.19 -3.34 3.41
N LEU A 80 5.30 -2.46 3.87
CA LEU A 80 5.67 -1.10 4.26
C LEU A 80 6.62 -1.13 5.46
N SER A 81 6.30 -1.88 6.51
CA SER A 81 7.16 -2.00 7.71
C SER A 81 8.55 -2.52 7.34
N GLN A 82 8.62 -3.56 6.50
CA GLN A 82 9.90 -4.09 6.04
C GLN A 82 10.70 -3.04 5.26
N PHE A 83 10.06 -2.30 4.36
CA PHE A 83 10.70 -1.23 3.61
C PHE A 83 11.19 -0.09 4.53
N GLU A 84 10.39 0.31 5.52
CA GLU A 84 10.79 1.33 6.49
C GLU A 84 11.97 0.87 7.36
N GLU A 85 12.00 -0.39 7.76
CA GLU A 85 13.12 -1.00 8.49
C GLU A 85 14.40 -1.08 7.63
N ASP A 86 14.30 -1.56 6.39
CA ASP A 86 15.45 -1.76 5.50
C ASP A 86 16.12 -0.44 5.11
N TYR A 87 15.36 0.66 5.08
CA TYR A 87 15.81 1.97 4.61
C TYR A 87 15.82 3.06 5.71
N GLU A 88 15.63 2.68 6.97
CA GLU A 88 15.64 3.58 8.14
C GLU A 88 14.66 4.78 8.05
N LEU A 89 13.43 4.53 7.60
CA LEU A 89 12.38 5.55 7.35
C LEU A 89 11.27 5.62 8.41
#